data_AF-A0A952TIH9-F1
#
_entry.id   AF-A0A952TIH9-F1
#
_cell.length_a   1.000
_cell.length_b   1.000
_cell.length_c   1.000
_cell.angle_alpha   90.00
_cell.angle_beta   90.00
_cell.angle_gamma   90.00
#
_symmetry.space_group_name_H-M   'P 1'
#
loop_
_entity.id
_entity.type
_entity.pdbx_description
1 polymer ?
#
loop_
_entity_poly.entity_id
_entity_poly.type
_entity_poly.pdbx_seq_one_letter_code
_entity_poly.pdbx_strand_id
1 'polypeptide(L)'
;MGEIYFDKPTDYLNFEFRLRKHRRPAYSLRAFARDLDMSPSNLCDFLKGRYGISQDRAASIGRILKWSPERREHFCDLITATYSAQAPAKKKAKFRIQTRVKDAKAKTSLDQFRVVSDWQHMALLVFVQMESAPVMTEDLAQRLSLTPTETRKYLERLERVGLVQSQMGRWKTADTAYRVGDESPSEAIRTFHQQVLQLAAQSIDQVPMPERANLSLMFSIQKEKFPLLEQELREVILKTLSHYVQPEPHDSVQALTFHMFPVWSKESS
;
A
#
# COMPACT_ATOMS: atom_id res chain seq x y z
N MET A 1 3.04 4.65 -7.81
CA MET A 1 1.61 4.30 -7.64
C MET A 1 1.26 3.08 -8.48
N GLY A 2 0.67 2.03 -7.91
CA GLY A 2 0.21 0.88 -8.69
C GLY A 2 -0.92 1.31 -9.64
N GLU A 3 -0.98 0.75 -10.85
CA GLU A 3 -2.01 1.11 -11.82
C GLU A 3 -3.39 0.69 -11.31
N ILE A 4 -4.29 1.66 -11.16
CA ILE A 4 -5.67 1.42 -10.75
C ILE A 4 -6.46 0.98 -11.98
N TYR A 5 -6.83 -0.29 -12.01
CA TYR A 5 -7.72 -0.84 -13.04
C TYR A 5 -9.17 -0.71 -12.62
N PHE A 6 -9.98 -0.03 -13.43
CA PHE A 6 -11.44 0.02 -13.22
C PHE A 6 -12.14 -1.07 -14.04
N ASP A 7 -13.31 -1.49 -13.57
CA ASP A 7 -14.16 -2.49 -14.24
C ASP A 7 -15.03 -1.90 -15.36
N LYS A 8 -15.26 -0.57 -15.32
CA LYS A 8 -16.05 0.15 -16.32
C LYS A 8 -15.23 1.25 -16.98
N PRO A 9 -15.37 1.45 -18.30
CA PRO A 9 -14.64 2.52 -19.00
C PRO A 9 -15.07 3.92 -18.52
N THR A 10 -16.33 4.10 -18.10
CA THR A 10 -16.82 5.38 -17.55
C THR A 10 -16.08 5.82 -16.28
N ASP A 11 -15.63 4.86 -15.47
CA ASP A 11 -15.06 5.14 -14.16
C ASP A 11 -13.68 5.79 -14.27
N TYR A 12 -12.93 5.46 -15.32
CA TYR A 12 -11.68 6.13 -15.66
C TYR A 12 -11.86 7.65 -15.85
N LEU A 13 -12.86 8.06 -16.63
CA LEU A 13 -13.10 9.47 -16.92
C LEU A 13 -13.78 10.20 -15.76
N ASN A 14 -14.68 9.53 -15.04
CA ASN A 14 -15.28 10.07 -13.82
C ASN A 14 -14.21 10.31 -12.73
N PHE A 15 -13.26 9.39 -12.57
CA PHE A 15 -12.15 9.55 -11.65
C PHE A 15 -11.26 10.75 -12.02
N GLU A 16 -10.84 10.84 -13.28
CA GLU A 16 -10.01 11.94 -13.78
C GLU A 16 -10.74 13.30 -13.64
N PHE A 17 -12.02 13.36 -13.96
CA PHE A 17 -12.84 14.57 -13.81
C PHE A 17 -12.89 15.03 -12.35
N ARG A 18 -13.15 14.11 -11.41
CA ARG A 18 -13.15 14.41 -9.97
C ARG A 18 -11.81 14.92 -9.49
N LEU A 19 -10.70 14.32 -9.94
CA LEU A 19 -9.35 14.75 -9.56
C LEU A 19 -9.06 16.20 -10.02
N ARG A 20 -9.45 16.54 -11.24
CA ARG A 20 -9.29 17.90 -11.77
C ARG A 20 -10.21 18.91 -11.08
N LYS A 21 -11.45 18.51 -10.78
CA LYS A 21 -12.41 19.34 -10.04
C LYS A 21 -11.99 19.57 -8.58
N HIS A 22 -11.36 18.59 -7.94
CA HIS A 22 -10.80 18.76 -6.61
C HIS A 22 -9.65 19.79 -6.60
N ARG A 23 -8.77 19.76 -7.61
CA ARG A 23 -7.68 20.74 -7.75
C ARG A 23 -8.18 22.13 -8.15
N ARG A 24 -9.28 22.20 -8.89
CA ARG A 24 -9.88 23.44 -9.40
C ARG A 24 -11.40 23.33 -9.29
N PRO A 25 -12.02 23.84 -8.21
CA PRO A 25 -13.47 23.70 -7.99
C PRO A 25 -14.34 24.23 -9.15
N ALA A 26 -13.87 25.25 -9.87
CA ALA A 26 -14.52 25.81 -11.05
C ALA A 26 -14.40 24.95 -12.33
N TYR A 27 -13.67 23.83 -12.30
CA TYR A 27 -13.48 22.96 -13.45
C TYR A 27 -14.80 22.27 -13.82
N SER A 28 -15.30 22.57 -15.02
CA SER A 28 -16.61 22.13 -15.49
C SER A 28 -16.52 20.94 -16.44
N LEU A 29 -17.64 20.24 -16.63
CA LEU A 29 -17.72 19.13 -17.59
C LEU A 29 -17.44 19.60 -19.03
N ARG A 30 -17.78 20.85 -19.37
CA ARG A 30 -17.47 21.45 -20.67
C ARG A 30 -15.97 21.66 -20.85
N ALA A 31 -15.27 22.11 -19.79
CA ALA A 31 -13.82 22.22 -19.81
C ALA A 31 -13.17 20.84 -19.97
N PHE A 32 -13.70 19.81 -19.30
CA PHE A 32 -13.20 18.45 -19.45
C PHE A 32 -13.42 17.88 -20.85
N ALA A 33 -14.61 18.10 -21.44
CA ALA A 33 -14.89 17.70 -22.82
C ALA A 33 -13.92 18.36 -23.81
N ARG A 34 -13.70 19.67 -23.69
CA ARG A 34 -12.72 20.41 -24.50
C ARG A 34 -11.32 19.82 -24.34
N ASP A 35 -10.89 19.57 -23.11
CA ASP A 35 -9.55 19.03 -22.85
C ASP A 35 -9.36 17.61 -23.42
N LEU A 36 -10.44 16.83 -23.51
CA LEU A 36 -10.47 15.49 -24.13
C LEU A 36 -10.68 15.50 -25.65
N ASP A 37 -10.78 16.68 -26.27
CA ASP A 37 -11.17 16.84 -27.67
C ASP A 37 -12.51 16.14 -28.00
N MET A 38 -13.53 16.35 -27.15
CA MET A 38 -14.88 15.81 -27.30
C MET A 38 -15.93 16.92 -27.20
N SER A 39 -17.06 16.73 -27.88
CA SER A 39 -18.23 17.57 -27.63
C SER A 39 -18.77 17.29 -26.21
N PRO A 40 -19.31 18.29 -25.50
CA PRO A 40 -19.93 18.08 -24.19
C PRO A 40 -21.04 17.03 -24.21
N SER A 41 -21.81 16.96 -25.30
CA SER A 41 -22.86 15.96 -25.49
C SER A 41 -22.27 14.54 -25.56
N ASN A 42 -21.25 14.31 -26.40
CA ASN A 42 -20.62 13.00 -26.55
C ASN A 42 -19.97 12.52 -25.26
N LEU A 43 -19.31 13.42 -24.52
CA LEU A 43 -18.75 13.07 -23.22
C LEU A 43 -19.87 12.71 -22.22
N CYS A 44 -20.95 13.48 -22.18
CA CYS A 44 -22.09 13.22 -21.29
C CYS A 44 -22.75 11.87 -21.62
N ASP A 45 -22.94 11.56 -22.90
CA ASP A 45 -23.51 10.27 -23.34
C ASP A 45 -22.61 9.10 -22.99
N PHE A 46 -21.30 9.26 -23.17
CA PHE A 46 -20.34 8.25 -22.77
C PHE A 46 -20.34 8.02 -21.25
N LEU A 47 -20.28 9.08 -20.44
CA LEU A 47 -20.28 8.99 -18.97
C LEU A 47 -21.57 8.39 -18.41
N LYS A 48 -22.69 8.55 -19.12
CA LYS A 48 -23.98 7.92 -18.80
C LYS A 48 -24.13 6.50 -19.36
N GLY A 49 -23.15 6.01 -20.10
CA GLY A 49 -23.16 4.67 -20.72
C GLY A 49 -24.14 4.54 -21.90
N ARG A 50 -24.64 5.64 -22.47
CA ARG A 50 -25.61 5.62 -23.58
C ARG A 50 -24.96 5.27 -24.91
N TYR A 51 -23.74 5.75 -25.15
CA TYR A 51 -22.96 5.47 -26.35
C TYR A 51 -21.48 5.22 -26.02
N GLY A 52 -20.89 4.28 -26.74
CA GLY A 52 -19.45 4.01 -26.69
C GLY A 52 -18.63 5.02 -27.50
N ILE A 53 -17.31 4.96 -27.34
CA ILE A 53 -16.35 5.68 -28.17
C ILE A 53 -15.56 4.68 -29.04
N SER A 54 -15.00 5.15 -30.16
CA SER A 54 -14.15 4.31 -31.01
C SER A 54 -12.81 3.98 -30.32
N GLN A 55 -12.13 2.95 -30.80
CA GLN A 55 -10.80 2.58 -30.31
C GLN A 55 -9.78 3.72 -30.48
N ASP A 56 -9.80 4.39 -31.63
CA ASP A 56 -8.90 5.52 -31.90
C ASP A 56 -9.14 6.68 -30.92
N ARG A 57 -10.42 6.96 -30.62
CA ARG A 57 -10.79 7.98 -29.64
C ARG A 57 -10.36 7.56 -28.23
N ALA A 58 -10.54 6.30 -27.85
CA ALA A 58 -10.10 5.78 -26.55
C ALA A 58 -8.57 5.90 -26.37
N ALA A 59 -7.81 5.54 -27.40
CA ALA A 59 -6.35 5.67 -27.42
C ALA A 59 -5.90 7.13 -27.39
N SER A 60 -6.61 8.03 -28.07
CA SER A 60 -6.35 9.48 -28.04
C SER A 60 -6.57 10.07 -26.66
N ILE A 61 -7.71 9.76 -26.03
CA ILE A 61 -8.04 10.18 -24.65
C ILE A 61 -6.93 9.75 -23.68
N GLY A 62 -6.48 8.49 -23.77
CA GLY A 62 -5.41 7.99 -22.93
C GLY A 62 -4.10 8.77 -23.07
N ARG A 63 -3.76 9.22 -24.30
CA ARG A 63 -2.58 10.07 -24.55
C ARG A 63 -2.76 11.48 -23.99
N ILE A 64 -3.92 12.10 -24.21
CA ILE A 64 -4.26 13.44 -23.70
C ILE A 64 -4.16 13.47 -22.16
N LEU A 65 -4.67 12.42 -21.51
CA LEU A 65 -4.62 12.27 -20.06
C LEU A 65 -3.27 11.77 -19.53
N LYS A 66 -2.29 11.57 -20.41
CA LYS A 66 -0.92 11.13 -20.08
C LYS A 66 -0.90 9.84 -19.26
N TRP A 67 -1.80 8.92 -19.55
CA TRP A 67 -1.82 7.61 -18.90
C TRP A 67 -0.64 6.74 -19.36
N SER A 68 -0.19 5.85 -18.48
CA SER A 68 0.81 4.83 -18.80
C SER A 68 0.34 3.94 -19.96
N PRO A 69 1.27 3.27 -20.67
CA PRO A 69 0.91 2.29 -21.69
C PRO A 69 -0.09 1.24 -21.20
N GLU A 70 0.11 0.66 -20.02
CA GLU A 70 -0.75 -0.41 -19.49
C GLU A 70 -2.17 0.08 -19.19
N ARG A 71 -2.28 1.27 -18.58
CA ARG A 71 -3.57 1.88 -18.27
C ARG A 71 -4.37 2.21 -19.53
N ARG A 72 -3.69 2.71 -20.57
CA ARG A 72 -4.30 2.99 -21.87
C ARG A 72 -4.81 1.71 -22.53
N GLU A 73 -4.00 0.67 -22.53
CA GLU A 73 -4.35 -0.62 -23.12
C GLU A 73 -5.58 -1.23 -22.44
N HIS A 74 -5.62 -1.18 -21.10
CA HIS A 74 -6.78 -1.64 -20.34
C HIS A 74 -8.05 -0.86 -20.63
N PHE A 75 -7.96 0.48 -20.71
CA PHE A 75 -9.11 1.30 -21.09
C PHE A 75 -9.62 0.97 -22.50
N CYS A 76 -8.74 0.79 -23.48
CA CYS A 76 -9.11 0.37 -24.84
C CYS A 76 -9.78 -1.00 -24.86
N ASP A 77 -9.30 -1.95 -24.06
CA ASP A 77 -9.92 -3.27 -23.94
C ASP A 77 -11.31 -3.20 -23.29
N LEU A 78 -11.52 -2.34 -22.28
CA LEU A 78 -12.85 -2.12 -21.71
C LEU A 78 -13.83 -1.59 -22.77
N ILE A 79 -13.40 -0.62 -23.58
CA ILE A 79 -14.20 -0.12 -24.70
C ILE A 79 -14.55 -1.24 -25.68
N THR A 80 -13.58 -2.09 -26.05
CA THR A 80 -13.82 -3.23 -26.94
C THR A 80 -14.81 -4.22 -26.32
N ALA A 81 -14.61 -4.58 -25.06
CA ALA A 81 -15.42 -5.56 -24.34
C ALA A 81 -16.88 -5.10 -24.17
N THR A 82 -17.10 -3.80 -23.96
CA THR A 82 -18.44 -3.22 -23.80
C THR A 82 -19.13 -2.98 -25.15
N TYR A 83 -18.46 -2.30 -26.08
CA TYR A 83 -19.13 -1.67 -27.24
C TYR A 83 -18.85 -2.31 -28.60
N SER A 84 -17.93 -3.25 -28.74
CA SER A 84 -17.66 -3.90 -30.04
C SER A 84 -18.91 -4.62 -30.58
N ALA A 85 -19.06 -4.75 -31.90
CA ALA A 85 -20.09 -5.63 -32.48
C ALA A 85 -19.60 -7.07 -32.65
N GLN A 86 -18.27 -7.28 -32.66
CA GLN A 86 -17.66 -8.56 -32.97
C GLN A 86 -17.48 -9.42 -31.70
N ALA A 87 -18.22 -10.53 -31.62
CA ALA A 87 -18.14 -11.47 -30.50
C ALA A 87 -16.70 -11.99 -30.23
N PRO A 88 -15.88 -12.35 -31.25
CA PRO A 88 -14.50 -12.79 -31.01
C PRO A 88 -13.63 -11.69 -30.39
N ALA A 89 -13.80 -10.44 -30.82
CA ALA A 89 -13.06 -9.30 -30.28
C ALA A 89 -13.44 -9.03 -28.82
N LYS A 90 -14.73 -9.10 -28.47
CA LYS A 90 -15.19 -8.99 -27.08
C LYS A 90 -14.58 -10.06 -26.18
N LYS A 91 -14.55 -11.32 -26.64
CA LYS A 91 -14.02 -12.44 -25.85
C LYS A 91 -12.53 -12.25 -25.56
N LYS A 92 -11.73 -11.88 -26.57
CA LYS A 92 -10.30 -11.59 -26.41
C LYS A 92 -10.04 -10.41 -25.46
N ALA A 93 -10.81 -9.32 -25.60
CA ALA A 93 -10.68 -8.16 -24.72
C ALA A 93 -11.04 -8.50 -23.26
N LYS A 94 -12.14 -9.23 -23.03
CA LYS A 94 -12.53 -9.71 -21.68
C LYS A 94 -11.43 -10.58 -21.05
N PHE A 95 -10.82 -11.47 -21.81
CA PHE A 95 -9.71 -12.29 -21.34
C PHE A 95 -8.52 -11.41 -20.91
N ARG A 96 -8.08 -10.46 -21.74
CA ARG A 96 -6.98 -9.54 -21.40
C ARG A 96 -7.28 -8.70 -20.16
N ILE A 97 -8.50 -8.18 -20.03
CA ILE A 97 -8.96 -7.45 -18.83
C ILE A 97 -8.82 -8.33 -17.59
N GLN A 98 -9.38 -9.55 -17.64
CA GLN A 98 -9.32 -10.48 -16.51
C GLN A 98 -7.89 -10.84 -16.13
N THR A 99 -7.03 -11.11 -17.11
CA THR A 99 -5.61 -11.38 -16.88
C THR A 99 -4.92 -10.19 -16.22
N ARG A 100 -5.05 -8.96 -16.74
CA ARG A 100 -4.43 -7.77 -16.14
C ARG A 100 -4.93 -7.49 -14.73
N VAL A 101 -6.23 -7.62 -14.48
CA VAL A 101 -6.81 -7.42 -13.13
C VAL A 101 -6.29 -8.49 -12.17
N LYS A 102 -6.23 -9.75 -12.61
CA LYS A 102 -5.68 -10.85 -11.81
C LYS A 102 -4.19 -10.63 -11.51
N ASP A 103 -3.40 -10.26 -12.50
CA ASP A 103 -1.97 -9.99 -12.35
C ASP A 103 -1.71 -8.78 -11.44
N ALA A 104 -2.50 -7.72 -11.59
CA ALA A 104 -2.44 -6.55 -10.73
C ALA A 104 -2.80 -6.91 -9.29
N LYS A 105 -3.86 -7.69 -9.07
CA LYS A 105 -4.25 -8.17 -7.75
C LYS A 105 -3.18 -9.08 -7.13
N ALA A 106 -2.59 -9.98 -7.92
CA ALA A 106 -1.49 -10.83 -7.48
C ALA A 106 -0.24 -10.00 -7.12
N LYS A 107 0.08 -8.98 -7.91
CA LYS A 107 1.19 -8.06 -7.65
C LYS A 107 0.95 -7.22 -6.39
N THR A 108 -0.25 -6.67 -6.21
CA THR A 108 -0.64 -5.95 -4.99
C THR A 108 -0.58 -6.87 -3.77
N SER A 109 -1.03 -8.12 -3.88
CA SER A 109 -0.92 -9.12 -2.81
C SER A 109 0.54 -9.47 -2.49
N LEU A 110 1.42 -9.59 -3.50
CA LEU A 110 2.86 -9.77 -3.29
C LEU A 110 3.53 -8.54 -2.66
N ASP A 111 3.11 -7.34 -3.05
CA ASP A 111 3.60 -6.10 -2.43
C ASP A 111 3.13 -5.96 -0.99
N GLN A 112 1.86 -6.28 -0.70
CA GLN A 112 1.33 -6.35 0.66
C GLN A 112 2.10 -7.39 1.49
N PHE A 113 2.37 -8.57 0.93
CA PHE A 113 3.22 -9.58 1.56
C PHE A 113 4.59 -8.99 1.90
N ARG A 114 5.30 -8.40 0.93
CA ARG A 114 6.65 -7.85 1.14
C ARG A 114 6.69 -6.69 2.12
N VAL A 115 5.68 -5.82 2.09
CA VAL A 115 5.55 -4.71 3.04
C VAL A 115 5.45 -5.24 4.47
N VAL A 116 4.73 -6.35 4.67
CA VAL A 116 4.65 -7.02 5.98
C VAL A 116 5.95 -7.76 6.31
N SER A 117 6.53 -8.50 5.36
CA SER A 117 7.67 -9.41 5.60
C SER A 117 8.98 -8.69 5.90
N ASP A 118 9.29 -7.60 5.21
CA ASP A 118 10.58 -6.91 5.37
C ASP A 118 10.44 -5.76 6.37
N TRP A 119 11.11 -5.86 7.53
CA TRP A 119 10.99 -4.90 8.64
C TRP A 119 11.33 -3.46 8.25
N GLN A 120 12.19 -3.27 7.25
CA GLN A 120 12.61 -1.96 6.75
C GLN A 120 11.43 -1.14 6.24
N HIS A 121 10.38 -1.77 5.67
CA HIS A 121 9.18 -1.03 5.27
C HIS A 121 8.50 -0.39 6.49
N MET A 122 8.39 -1.12 7.60
CA MET A 122 7.76 -0.60 8.82
C MET A 122 8.60 0.51 9.44
N ALA A 123 9.92 0.31 9.53
CA ALA A 123 10.82 1.35 10.05
C ALA A 123 10.78 2.63 9.21
N LEU A 124 10.83 2.51 7.87
CA LEU A 124 10.70 3.65 6.96
C LEU A 124 9.35 4.35 7.07
N LEU A 125 8.25 3.59 7.23
CA LEU A 125 6.94 4.17 7.45
C LEU A 125 6.90 5.02 8.72
N VAL A 126 7.46 4.52 9.83
CA VAL A 126 7.54 5.27 11.09
C VAL A 126 8.42 6.51 10.91
N PHE A 127 9.60 6.39 10.28
CA PHE A 127 10.43 7.57 10.02
C PHE A 127 9.71 8.64 9.21
N VAL A 128 8.94 8.26 8.19
CA VAL A 128 8.15 9.21 7.40
C VAL A 128 7.00 9.82 8.22
N GLN A 129 6.44 9.09 9.19
CA GLN A 129 5.39 9.57 10.10
C GLN A 129 5.89 10.59 11.13
N MET A 130 7.15 10.47 11.57
CA MET A 130 7.76 11.38 12.55
C MET A 130 7.99 12.79 11.99
N GLU A 131 7.93 12.94 10.67
CA GLU A 131 8.48 14.10 9.97
C GLU A 131 7.37 15.08 9.61
N SER A 132 7.51 16.31 10.09
CA SER A 132 6.54 17.39 9.83
C SER A 132 6.53 17.85 8.37
N ALA A 133 7.56 17.51 7.60
CA ALA A 133 7.73 17.87 6.20
C ALA A 133 8.15 16.66 5.35
N PRO A 134 7.89 16.68 4.02
CA PRO A 134 8.30 15.60 3.14
C PRO A 134 9.82 15.36 3.14
N VAL A 135 10.24 14.11 3.27
CA VAL A 135 11.66 13.70 3.49
C VAL A 135 12.29 13.12 2.23
N MET A 136 13.60 13.31 2.08
CA MET A 136 14.36 12.77 0.94
C MET A 136 14.69 11.28 1.15
N THR A 137 14.85 10.53 0.05
CA THR A 137 15.26 9.13 0.11
C THR A 137 16.64 8.97 0.77
N GLU A 138 17.54 9.92 0.54
CA GLU A 138 18.92 9.91 1.02
C GLU A 138 18.98 10.00 2.54
N ASP A 139 18.16 10.86 3.16
CA ASP A 139 18.07 11.02 4.60
C ASP A 139 17.58 9.72 5.27
N LEU A 140 16.57 9.09 4.69
CA LEU A 140 16.02 7.82 5.17
C LEU A 140 17.00 6.65 5.01
N ALA A 141 17.77 6.64 3.92
CA ALA A 141 18.77 5.62 3.65
C ALA A 141 19.87 5.63 4.73
N GLN A 142 20.30 6.82 5.14
CA GLN A 142 21.29 6.99 6.20
C GLN A 142 20.81 6.44 7.55
N ARG A 143 19.53 6.65 7.91
CA ARG A 143 18.95 6.18 9.19
C ARG A 143 18.95 4.66 9.34
N LEU A 144 18.81 3.92 8.25
CA LEU A 144 18.79 2.46 8.25
C LEU A 144 20.08 1.81 7.75
N SER A 145 21.13 2.60 7.49
CA SER A 145 22.38 2.12 6.88
C SER A 145 22.13 1.35 5.58
N LEU A 146 21.19 1.81 4.76
CA LEU A 146 20.85 1.25 3.45
C LEU A 146 21.39 2.11 2.32
N THR A 147 21.45 1.56 1.11
CA THR A 147 21.71 2.40 -0.08
C THR A 147 20.47 3.23 -0.45
N PRO A 148 20.63 4.42 -1.08
CA PRO A 148 19.48 5.19 -1.60
C PRO A 148 18.63 4.39 -2.59
N THR A 149 19.28 3.53 -3.39
CA THR A 149 18.60 2.66 -4.36
C THR A 149 17.72 1.61 -3.69
N GLU A 150 18.19 0.97 -2.62
CA GLU A 150 17.39 0.02 -1.85
C GLU A 150 16.26 0.71 -1.10
N THR A 151 16.56 1.83 -0.45
CA THR A 151 15.59 2.65 0.28
C THR A 151 14.45 3.10 -0.63
N ARG A 152 14.77 3.54 -1.85
CA ARG A 152 13.77 3.89 -2.87
C ARG A 152 12.85 2.71 -3.20
N LYS A 153 13.37 1.48 -3.33
CA LYS A 153 12.54 0.29 -3.61
C LYS A 153 11.53 0.01 -2.49
N TYR A 154 11.93 0.20 -1.23
CA TYR A 154 11.03 0.05 -0.07
C TYR A 154 9.94 1.13 -0.08
N LEU A 155 10.31 2.40 -0.31
CA LEU A 155 9.36 3.52 -0.36
C LEU A 155 8.38 3.41 -1.54
N GLU A 156 8.84 2.95 -2.71
CA GLU A 156 7.98 2.67 -3.86
C GLU A 156 7.00 1.51 -3.61
N ARG A 157 7.34 0.55 -2.76
CA ARG A 157 6.39 -0.51 -2.31
C ARG A 157 5.35 0.07 -1.37
N LEU A 158 5.78 0.84 -0.37
CA LEU A 158 4.89 1.54 0.56
C LEU A 158 3.92 2.46 -0.19
N GLU A 159 4.38 3.14 -1.25
CA GLU A 159 3.52 3.98 -2.09
C GLU A 159 2.51 3.15 -2.90
N ARG A 160 2.93 2.00 -3.43
CA ARG A 160 2.03 1.11 -4.18
C ARG A 160 0.91 0.53 -3.32
N VAL A 161 1.15 0.29 -2.03
CA VAL A 161 0.12 -0.16 -1.08
C VAL A 161 -0.61 1.00 -0.39
N GLY A 162 -0.28 2.26 -0.72
CA GLY A 162 -1.00 3.44 -0.24
C GLY A 162 -0.66 3.88 1.19
N LEU A 163 0.54 3.54 1.70
CA LEU A 163 1.00 3.95 3.04
C LEU A 163 1.79 5.27 3.01
N VAL A 164 2.49 5.53 1.92
CA VAL A 164 3.23 6.79 1.69
C VAL A 164 2.92 7.34 0.30
N GLN A 165 3.31 8.58 0.04
CA GLN A 165 3.15 9.24 -1.26
C GLN A 165 4.39 10.08 -1.58
N SER A 166 4.80 10.10 -2.85
CA SER A 166 5.88 10.96 -3.33
C SER A 166 5.38 12.31 -3.83
N GLN A 167 6.05 13.39 -3.42
CA GLN A 167 5.87 14.74 -3.93
C GLN A 167 7.23 15.32 -4.33
N MET A 168 7.48 15.49 -5.64
CA MET A 168 8.73 16.02 -6.19
C MET A 168 9.99 15.30 -5.68
N GLY A 169 9.92 13.97 -5.50
CA GLY A 169 11.04 13.16 -5.02
C GLY A 169 11.19 13.10 -3.50
N ARG A 170 10.32 13.79 -2.75
CA ARG A 170 10.20 13.68 -1.29
C ARG A 170 9.02 12.80 -0.89
N TRP A 171 9.07 12.22 0.30
CA TRP A 171 8.10 11.26 0.80
C TRP A 171 7.35 11.81 2.00
N LYS A 172 6.04 11.57 2.04
CA LYS A 172 5.19 11.83 3.21
C LYS A 172 4.19 10.70 3.38
N THR A 173 3.56 10.60 4.54
CA THR A 173 2.47 9.66 4.79
C THR A 173 1.30 9.91 3.83
N ALA A 174 0.59 8.84 3.49
CA ALA A 174 -0.68 8.96 2.79
C ALA A 174 -1.79 9.31 3.80
N ASP A 175 -2.81 10.07 3.37
CA ASP A 175 -3.96 10.44 4.21
C ASP A 175 -4.88 9.24 4.52
N THR A 176 -4.59 8.07 3.95
CA THR A 176 -5.36 6.85 4.11
C THR A 176 -4.87 6.03 5.31
N ALA A 177 -5.78 5.76 6.25
CA ALA A 177 -5.59 4.80 7.35
C ALA A 177 -5.57 3.37 6.82
N TYR A 178 -4.51 2.98 6.11
CA TYR A 178 -4.31 1.58 5.73
C TYR A 178 -3.72 0.83 6.93
N ARG A 179 -4.48 -0.14 7.45
CA ARG A 179 -4.01 -1.04 8.51
C ARG A 179 -3.24 -2.19 7.88
N VAL A 180 -1.93 -2.24 8.13
CA VAL A 180 -1.10 -3.40 7.80
C VAL A 180 -1.45 -4.52 8.78
N GLY A 181 -1.99 -5.65 8.30
CA GLY A 181 -2.15 -6.86 9.11
C GLY A 181 -3.46 -7.65 8.95
N ASP A 182 -4.57 -7.03 8.54
CA ASP A 182 -5.89 -7.69 8.57
C ASP A 182 -6.05 -8.83 7.55
N GLU A 183 -5.21 -8.90 6.51
CA GLU A 183 -5.25 -9.94 5.45
C GLU A 183 -3.87 -10.56 5.15
N SER A 184 -2.91 -10.43 6.06
CA SER A 184 -1.51 -10.81 5.79
C SER A 184 -1.30 -12.34 5.84
N PRO A 185 -0.61 -12.96 4.86
CA PRO A 185 -0.29 -14.38 4.90
C PRO A 185 0.57 -14.73 6.12
N SER A 186 0.32 -15.90 6.73
CA SER A 186 1.05 -16.37 7.93
C SER A 186 2.57 -16.43 7.70
N GLU A 187 3.01 -16.73 6.48
CA GLU A 187 4.43 -16.75 6.11
C GLU A 187 5.06 -15.35 6.19
N ALA A 188 4.37 -14.30 5.73
CA ALA A 188 4.89 -12.93 5.81
C ALA A 188 5.13 -12.51 7.26
N ILE A 189 4.14 -12.78 8.11
CA ILE A 189 4.18 -12.49 9.55
C ILE A 189 5.33 -13.27 10.20
N ARG A 190 5.52 -14.55 9.83
CA ARG A 190 6.64 -15.37 10.32
C ARG A 190 7.99 -14.79 9.91
N THR A 191 8.16 -14.41 8.64
CA THR A 191 9.40 -13.78 8.15
C THR A 191 9.70 -12.48 8.90
N PHE A 192 8.69 -11.62 9.07
CA PHE A 192 8.82 -10.38 9.83
C PHE A 192 9.30 -10.64 11.27
N HIS A 193 8.62 -11.55 12.00
CA HIS A 193 9.02 -11.88 13.37
C HIS A 193 10.44 -12.44 13.45
N GLN A 194 10.88 -13.26 12.48
CA GLN A 194 12.25 -13.78 12.44
C GLN A 194 13.28 -12.66 12.24
N GLN A 195 13.03 -11.73 11.32
CA GLN A 195 13.91 -10.58 11.11
C GLN A 195 13.98 -9.68 12.35
N VAL A 196 12.83 -9.44 12.98
CA VAL A 196 12.73 -8.60 14.19
C VAL A 196 13.41 -9.26 15.39
N LEU A 197 13.31 -10.59 15.54
CA LEU A 197 14.09 -11.34 16.53
C LEU A 197 15.60 -11.25 16.27
N GLN A 198 16.03 -11.25 15.01
CA GLN A 198 17.43 -11.06 14.65
C GLN A 198 17.93 -9.66 15.05
N LEU A 199 17.11 -8.61 14.86
CA LEU A 199 17.42 -7.26 15.35
C LEU A 199 17.51 -7.23 16.88
N ALA A 200 16.57 -7.88 17.58
CA ALA A 200 16.59 -7.97 19.03
C ALA A 200 17.86 -8.68 19.52
N ALA A 201 18.26 -9.78 18.88
CA ALA A 201 19.52 -10.48 19.19
C ALA A 201 20.75 -9.57 18.96
N GLN A 202 20.82 -8.87 17.84
CA GLN A 202 21.92 -7.93 17.53
C GLN A 202 21.98 -6.77 18.53
N SER A 203 20.83 -6.28 19.01
CA SER A 203 20.77 -5.16 19.96
C SER A 203 21.46 -5.47 21.30
N ILE A 204 21.52 -6.75 21.69
CA ILE A 204 22.20 -7.22 22.91
C ILE A 204 23.71 -6.96 22.84
N ASP A 205 24.29 -6.92 21.64
CA ASP A 205 25.72 -6.64 21.47
C ASP A 205 25.99 -5.19 21.07
N GLN A 206 25.07 -4.56 20.33
CA GLN A 206 25.33 -3.31 19.61
C GLN A 206 24.74 -2.06 20.27
N VAL A 207 23.66 -2.16 21.06
CA VAL A 207 22.98 -1.00 21.66
C VAL A 207 23.37 -0.87 23.14
N PRO A 208 23.83 0.27 23.66
CA PRO A 208 24.20 0.41 25.07
C PRO A 208 23.05 0.09 26.04
N MET A 209 23.38 -0.40 27.26
CA MET A 209 22.37 -0.76 28.29
C MET A 209 21.33 0.33 28.59
N PRO A 210 21.67 1.63 28.67
CA PRO A 210 20.66 2.68 28.90
C PRO A 210 19.65 2.88 27.76
N GLU A 211 19.98 2.39 26.55
CA GLU A 211 19.22 2.57 25.32
C GLU A 211 18.49 1.28 24.89
N ARG A 212 18.69 0.17 25.62
CA ARG A 212 18.00 -1.10 25.36
C ARG A 212 17.30 -1.62 26.62
N ALA A 213 16.15 -2.26 26.42
CA ALA A 213 15.48 -3.04 27.44
C ALA A 213 15.34 -4.48 26.94
N ASN A 214 15.93 -5.43 27.68
CA ASN A 214 15.79 -6.86 27.38
C ASN A 214 15.25 -7.57 28.62
N LEU A 215 14.19 -8.33 28.44
CA LEU A 215 13.59 -9.14 29.49
C LEU A 215 13.45 -10.57 28.98
N SER A 216 14.12 -11.50 29.66
CA SER A 216 14.00 -12.94 29.42
C SER A 216 13.52 -13.61 30.71
N LEU A 217 12.35 -14.26 30.65
CA LEU A 217 11.73 -14.93 31.78
C LEU A 217 11.36 -16.37 31.39
N MET A 218 11.67 -17.31 32.27
CA MET A 218 11.22 -18.70 32.19
C MET A 218 10.30 -18.97 33.38
N PHE A 219 9.08 -19.44 33.12
CA PHE A 219 8.08 -19.72 34.15
C PHE A 219 7.19 -20.88 33.74
N SER A 220 6.49 -21.48 34.70
CA SER A 220 5.51 -22.52 34.46
C SER A 220 4.09 -21.96 34.53
N ILE A 221 3.21 -22.48 33.69
CA ILE A 221 1.78 -22.15 33.66
C ILE A 221 0.98 -23.38 33.25
N GLN A 222 -0.27 -23.47 33.71
CA GLN A 222 -1.23 -24.43 33.17
C GLN A 222 -1.53 -24.08 31.71
N LYS A 223 -1.48 -25.07 30.81
CA LYS A 223 -1.63 -24.88 29.36
C LYS A 223 -2.93 -24.13 29.02
N GLU A 224 -3.99 -24.39 29.76
CA GLU A 224 -5.32 -23.81 29.59
C GLU A 224 -5.39 -22.34 30.03
N LYS A 225 -4.47 -21.89 30.89
CA LYS A 225 -4.38 -20.50 31.36
C LYS A 225 -3.50 -19.62 30.48
N PHE A 226 -2.72 -20.21 29.58
CA PHE A 226 -1.84 -19.48 28.67
C PHE A 226 -2.57 -18.45 27.79
N PRO A 227 -3.71 -18.77 27.13
CA PRO A 227 -4.41 -17.79 26.29
C PRO A 227 -4.89 -16.56 27.07
N LEU A 228 -5.34 -16.74 28.32
CA LEU A 228 -5.78 -15.63 29.18
C LEU A 228 -4.61 -14.71 29.53
N LEU A 229 -3.46 -15.27 29.91
CA LEU A 229 -2.25 -14.50 30.22
C LEU A 229 -1.75 -13.72 28.98
N GLU A 230 -1.71 -14.36 27.81
CA GLU A 230 -1.27 -13.71 26.57
C GLU A 230 -2.15 -12.51 26.22
N GLN A 231 -3.48 -12.68 26.32
CA GLN A 231 -4.44 -11.61 26.08
C GLN A 231 -4.25 -10.43 27.05
N GLU A 232 -4.19 -10.70 28.35
CA GLU A 232 -4.02 -9.65 29.38
C GLU A 232 -2.73 -8.86 29.16
N LEU A 233 -1.60 -9.54 28.92
CA LEU A 233 -0.32 -8.90 28.66
C LEU A 233 -0.38 -8.04 27.39
N ARG A 234 -0.95 -8.56 26.30
CA ARG A 234 -1.09 -7.84 25.04
C ARG A 234 -1.91 -6.56 25.22
N GLU A 235 -3.03 -6.62 25.94
CA GLU A 235 -3.88 -5.46 26.21
C GLU A 235 -3.15 -4.40 27.03
N VAL A 236 -2.45 -4.81 28.10
CA VAL A 236 -1.67 -3.90 28.95
C VAL A 236 -0.55 -3.23 28.15
N ILE A 237 0.18 -3.98 27.33
CA ILE A 237 1.26 -3.44 26.49
C ILE A 237 0.72 -2.38 25.53
N LEU A 238 -0.32 -2.72 24.76
CA LEU A 238 -0.90 -1.81 23.76
C LEU A 238 -1.51 -0.56 24.39
N LYS A 239 -2.21 -0.72 25.52
CA LYS A 239 -2.77 0.39 26.29
C LYS A 239 -1.68 1.29 26.88
N THR A 240 -0.57 0.71 27.33
CA THR A 240 0.55 1.49 27.87
C THR A 240 1.20 2.31 26.76
N LEU A 241 1.48 1.68 25.62
CA LEU A 241 2.10 2.36 24.47
C LEU A 241 1.26 3.51 23.94
N SER A 242 -0.07 3.39 23.91
CA SER A 242 -0.94 4.46 23.40
C SER A 242 -0.88 5.76 24.22
N HIS A 243 -0.40 5.71 25.47
CA HIS A 243 -0.15 6.93 26.25
C HIS A 243 1.07 7.70 25.74
N TYR A 244 2.07 7.03 25.17
CA TYR A 244 3.36 7.62 24.78
C TYR A 244 3.49 7.86 23.28
N VAL A 245 2.78 7.10 22.45
CA VAL A 245 2.77 7.27 20.98
C VAL A 245 1.74 8.34 20.61
N GLN A 246 2.12 9.62 20.79
CA GLN A 246 1.33 10.81 20.44
C GLN A 246 1.86 11.46 19.15
N PRO A 247 1.07 12.23 18.37
CA PRO A 247 1.50 12.86 17.11
C PRO A 247 2.51 14.02 17.27
N GLU A 248 3.29 14.03 18.35
CA GLU A 248 4.34 15.01 18.62
C GLU A 248 5.63 14.64 17.87
N PRO A 249 6.56 15.60 17.66
CA PRO A 249 7.87 15.30 17.08
C PRO A 249 8.59 14.25 17.92
N HIS A 250 8.85 13.09 17.32
CA HIS A 250 9.65 12.03 17.95
C HIS A 250 11.09 12.11 17.46
N ASP A 251 12.03 11.70 18.31
CA ASP A 251 13.47 11.69 18.03
C ASP A 251 14.06 10.28 17.89
N SER A 252 13.28 9.24 18.20
CA SER A 252 13.71 7.84 18.11
C SER A 252 12.60 6.90 17.62
N VAL A 253 13.01 5.83 16.92
CA VAL A 253 12.14 4.72 16.52
C VAL A 253 12.48 3.51 17.38
N GLN A 254 11.49 3.03 18.13
CA GLN A 254 11.63 1.88 19.02
C GLN A 254 10.90 0.67 18.46
N ALA A 255 11.54 -0.49 18.51
CA ALA A 255 10.90 -1.77 18.20
C ALA A 255 10.65 -2.53 19.50
N LEU A 256 9.38 -2.71 19.87
CA LEU A 256 8.98 -3.62 20.95
C LEU A 256 8.56 -4.96 20.34
N THR A 257 9.10 -6.03 20.89
CA THR A 257 8.80 -7.40 20.46
C THR A 257 8.29 -8.19 21.66
N PHE A 258 7.26 -9.02 21.46
CA PHE A 258 6.67 -9.83 22.51
C PHE A 258 6.49 -11.26 21.98
N HIS A 259 7.18 -12.20 22.62
CA HIS A 259 7.20 -13.59 22.21
C HIS A 259 7.02 -14.46 23.45
N MET A 260 6.01 -15.33 23.41
CA MET A 260 5.80 -16.37 24.40
C MET A 260 5.63 -17.70 23.68
N PHE A 261 6.43 -18.69 24.05
CA PHE A 261 6.43 -20.00 23.42
C PHE A 261 6.78 -21.08 24.45
N PRO A 262 6.23 -22.31 24.29
CA PRO A 262 6.65 -23.42 25.13
C PRO A 262 8.08 -23.81 24.79
N VAL A 263 8.98 -23.80 25.78
CA VAL A 263 10.30 -24.45 25.69
C VAL A 263 10.17 -25.97 25.90
N TRP A 264 9.10 -26.38 26.58
CA TRP A 264 8.69 -27.76 26.79
C TRP A 264 7.18 -27.82 26.99
N SER A 265 6.54 -28.91 26.56
CA SER A 265 5.16 -29.22 26.90
C SER A 265 5.03 -30.70 27.22
N LYS A 266 4.31 -31.04 28.29
CA LYS A 266 3.92 -32.43 28.55
C LYS A 266 3.06 -32.93 27.39
N GLU A 267 3.41 -34.06 26.81
CA GLU A 267 2.54 -34.73 25.84
C GLU A 267 1.19 -35.02 26.52
N SER A 268 0.10 -34.68 25.85
CA SER A 268 -1.24 -35.06 26.29
C SER A 268 -1.30 -36.59 26.28
N SER A 269 -1.36 -37.20 27.46
CA SER A 269 -1.63 -38.63 27.63
C SER A 269 -3.08 -38.94 27.27
#